data_AF-A0A1F9N032-F1
#
_entry.id   AF-A0A1F9N032-F1
#
_cell.length_a   1.000
_cell.length_b   1.000
_cell.length_c   1.000
_cell.angle_alpha   90.00
_cell.angle_beta   90.00
_cell.angle_gamma   90.00
#
_symmetry.space_group_name_H-M   'P 1'
#
loop_
_entity.id
_entity.type
_entity.pdbx_description
1 polymer ?
#
loop_
_entity_poly.entity_id
_entity_poly.type
_entity_poly.pdbx_seq_one_letter_code
_entity_poly.pdbx_strand_id
1 'polypeptide(L)' 'MPLDQAVIDAGAVRFRPMMLTAAAVVVGASVILFDPIFQGLAISLMAGEVASLLFSRMAVPVLYFMDKRWESVHIKVKE' A
#
# COMPACT_ATOMS: atom_id res chain seq x y z
N MET A 1 -12.33 19.35 6.79
CA MET A 1 -11.49 18.38 7.51
C MET A 1 -10.04 18.79 7.31
N PRO A 2 -9.22 18.86 8.36
CA PRO A 2 -7.79 19.16 8.22
C PRO A 2 -7.10 18.01 7.43
N LEU A 3 -6.05 18.35 6.67
CA LEU A 3 -5.46 17.48 5.63
C LEU A 3 -4.93 16.15 6.21
N ASP A 4 -4.32 16.22 7.37
CA ASP A 4 -3.88 15.10 8.21
C ASP A 4 -4.99 14.10 8.49
N GLN A 5 -6.17 14.56 8.94
CA GLN A 5 -7.31 13.68 9.19
C GLN A 5 -7.88 13.08 7.91
N ALA A 6 -7.94 13.86 6.82
CA ALA A 6 -8.45 13.38 5.54
C ALA A 6 -7.56 12.26 4.95
N VAL A 7 -6.24 12.37 5.12
CA VAL A 7 -5.28 11.36 4.65
C VAL A 7 -5.35 10.08 5.48
N ILE A 8 -5.52 10.19 6.81
CA ILE A 8 -5.72 9.04 7.69
C ILE A 8 -7.02 8.31 7.35
N ASP A 9 -8.11 9.06 7.16
CA ASP A 9 -9.42 8.49 6.81
C ASP A 9 -9.37 7.82 5.44
N ALA A 10 -8.79 8.48 4.43
CA ALA A 10 -8.59 7.88 3.10
C ALA A 10 -7.77 6.58 3.15
N GLY A 11 -6.75 6.52 4.01
CA GLY A 11 -5.98 5.30 4.27
C GLY A 11 -6.83 4.21 4.92
N ALA A 12 -7.71 4.54 5.87
CA ALA A 12 -8.60 3.58 6.53
C ALA A 12 -9.64 2.99 5.58
N VAL A 13 -10.28 3.80 4.73
CA VAL A 13 -11.32 3.34 3.81
C VAL A 13 -10.76 2.38 2.75
N ARG A 14 -9.54 2.64 2.24
CA ARG A 14 -8.89 1.82 1.20
C ARG A 14 -8.29 0.51 1.72
N PHE A 15 -8.07 0.40 3.03
CA PHE A 15 -7.45 -0.77 3.63
C PHE A 15 -8.27 -2.05 3.42
N ARG A 16 -9.60 -1.95 3.52
CA ARG A 16 -10.51 -3.09 3.32
C ARG A 16 -10.36 -3.71 1.92
N PRO A 17 -10.51 -2.94 0.82
CA PRO A 17 -10.21 -3.43 -0.52
C PRO A 17 -8.78 -3.97 -0.69
N MET A 18 -7.76 -3.27 -0.20
CA MET A 18 -6.36 -3.71 -0.32
C MET A 18 -6.08 -5.03 0.40
N MET A 19 -6.66 -5.24 1.58
CA MET A 19 -6.54 -6.52 2.27
C MET A 19 -7.19 -7.66 1.49
N LEU A 20 -8.33 -7.40 0.84
CA LEU A 20 -9.00 -8.41 0.03
C LEU A 20 -8.17 -8.80 -1.20
N THR A 21 -7.45 -7.86 -1.83
CA THR A 21 -6.55 -8.18 -2.95
C THR A 21 -5.36 -9.02 -2.49
N ALA A 22 -4.74 -8.64 -1.37
CA ALA A 22 -3.62 -9.41 -0.82
C ALA A 22 -4.06 -10.83 -0.39
N ALA A 23 -5.24 -10.94 0.22
CA ALA A 23 -5.81 -12.24 0.58
C ALA A 23 -6.04 -13.12 -0.66
N ALA A 24 -6.56 -12.56 -1.76
CA ALA A 24 -6.76 -13.28 -3.01
C ALA A 24 -5.43 -13.82 -3.58
N VAL A 25 -4.36 -13.02 -3.54
CA VAL A 25 -3.02 -13.44 -3.98
C VAL A 25 -2.47 -14.55 -3.09
N VAL A 26 -2.58 -14.43 -1.77
CA VAL A 26 -2.10 -15.47 -0.84
C VAL A 26 -2.85 -16.78 -1.03
N VAL A 27 -4.18 -16.73 -1.20
CA VAL A 27 -4.98 -17.93 -1.48
C VAL A 27 -4.59 -18.56 -2.82
N GLY A 28 -4.43 -17.76 -3.88
CA GLY A 28 -3.98 -18.27 -5.18
C GLY A 28 -2.56 -18.87 -5.13
N ALA A 29 -1.64 -18.20 -4.44
CA ALA A 29 -0.26 -18.65 -4.25
C ALA A 29 -0.17 -19.92 -3.39
N SER A 30 -1.11 -20.13 -2.46
CA SER A 30 -1.15 -21.34 -1.64
C SER A 30 -1.36 -22.61 -2.47
N VAL A 31 -2.08 -22.53 -3.59
CA VAL A 31 -2.34 -23.67 -4.49
C VAL A 31 -1.07 -24.08 -5.23
N ILE A 32 -0.26 -23.12 -5.69
CA ILE A 32 0.98 -23.39 -6.44
C ILE A 32 2.17 -23.74 -5.52
N LEU A 33 2.03 -23.55 -4.20
CA LEU A 33 3.08 -23.86 -3.23
C LEU A 33 3.39 -25.37 -3.17
N PHE A 34 2.41 -26.22 -3.50
CA PHE A 34 2.57 -27.68 -3.49
C PHE A 34 3.35 -28.22 -4.70
N ASP A 35 3.62 -27.38 -5.71
CA ASP A 35 4.43 -27.75 -6.86
C ASP A 35 5.90 -27.35 -6.63
N PRO A 36 6.85 -28.31 -6.55
CA PRO A 36 8.28 -28.03 -6.35
C PRO A 36 8.91 -27.10 -7.38
N ILE A 37 8.33 -27.00 -8.59
CA ILE A 37 8.82 -26.14 -9.67
C ILE A 37 8.52 -24.67 -9.37
N PHE A 38 7.36 -24.36 -8.80
CA PHE A 38 6.88 -22.99 -8.56
C PHE A 38 6.90 -22.58 -7.08
N GLN A 39 7.37 -23.45 -6.19
CA GLN A 39 7.39 -23.21 -4.75
C GLN A 39 8.14 -21.90 -4.39
N GLY A 40 9.28 -21.63 -5.04
CA GLY A 40 10.03 -20.38 -4.82
C GLY A 40 9.27 -19.13 -5.28
N LEU A 41 8.55 -19.22 -6.40
CA LEU A 41 7.69 -18.15 -6.92
C LEU A 41 6.53 -17.88 -5.95
N ALA A 42 5.89 -18.92 -5.45
CA ALA A 42 4.76 -18.84 -4.51
C ALA A 42 5.14 -18.07 -3.24
N ILE A 43 6.28 -18.44 -2.63
CA ILE A 43 6.80 -17.77 -1.44
C ILE A 43 7.13 -16.30 -1.73
N SER A 44 7.78 -16.04 -2.87
CA SER A 44 8.15 -14.67 -3.27
C SER A 44 6.92 -13.77 -3.47
N LEU A 45 5.86 -14.30 -4.08
CA LEU A 45 4.60 -13.57 -4.28
C LEU A 45 3.89 -13.31 -2.95
N MET A 46 3.78 -14.31 -2.08
CA MET A 46 3.13 -14.13 -0.77
C MET A 46 3.88 -13.12 0.09
N ALA A 47 5.20 -13.25 0.19
CA ALA A 47 6.02 -12.32 0.97
C ALA A 47 6.01 -10.91 0.35
N GLY A 48 6.14 -10.82 -0.96
CA GLY A 48 6.14 -9.56 -1.70
C GLY A 48 4.82 -8.80 -1.57
N GLU A 49 3.68 -9.50 -1.66
CA GLU A 49 2.36 -8.90 -1.53
C GLU A 49 2.12 -8.38 -0.10
N VAL A 50 2.46 -9.17 0.92
CA VAL A 50 2.34 -8.75 2.33
C VAL A 50 3.24 -7.54 2.61
N ALA A 51 4.48 -7.57 2.13
CA ALA A 51 5.41 -6.45 2.26
C ALA A 51 4.88 -5.20 1.54
N SER A 52 4.39 -5.34 0.31
CA SER A 52 3.83 -4.26 -0.51
C SER A 52 2.61 -3.63 0.14
N LEU A 53 1.71 -4.43 0.73
CA LEU A 53 0.52 -3.94 1.42
C LEU A 53 0.89 -3.11 2.66
N LEU A 54 1.82 -3.60 3.48
CA LEU A 54 2.29 -2.88 4.67
C LEU A 54 3.02 -1.59 4.28
N PHE A 55 3.92 -1.68 3.29
CA PHE A 55 4.70 -0.55 2.83
C PHE A 55 3.80 0.52 2.20
N SER A 56 2.89 0.13 1.31
CA SER A 56 1.96 1.05 0.63
C SER A 56 1.02 1.74 1.61
N ARG A 57 0.56 1.03 2.65
CA ARG A 57 -0.29 1.63 3.69
C ARG A 57 0.39 2.78 4.42
N MET A 58 1.70 2.70 4.67
CA MET A 58 2.46 3.78 5.30
C MET A 58 2.98 4.82 4.30
N ALA A 59 3.47 4.37 3.14
CA ALA A 59 4.07 5.21 2.13
C ALA A 59 3.07 6.18 1.51
N VAL A 60 1.84 5.75 1.19
CA VAL A 60 0.83 6.60 0.53
C VAL A 60 0.46 7.83 1.38
N PRO A 61 0.10 7.70 2.68
CA PRO A 61 -0.15 8.85 3.55
C PRO A 61 1.04 9.80 3.68
N VAL A 62 2.24 9.24 3.89
CA VAL A 62 3.47 10.00 4.12
C VAL A 62 3.85 10.80 2.87
N LEU A 63 3.87 10.15 1.72
CA LEU A 63 4.20 10.79 0.44
C LEU A 63 3.18 11.87 0.09
N TYR A 64 1.88 11.62 0.31
CA TYR A 64 0.85 12.63 0.06
C TYR A 64 1.00 13.85 0.98
N PHE A 65 1.29 13.63 2.26
CA PHE A 65 1.53 14.72 3.20
C PHE A 65 2.77 15.54 2.82
N MET A 66 3.84 14.86 2.38
CA MET A 66 5.07 15.52 1.91
C MET A 66 4.84 16.35 0.65
N ASP A 67 4.11 15.81 -0.33
CA ASP A 67 3.75 16.50 -1.57
C ASP A 67 2.93 17.76 -1.30
N LYS A 68 1.87 17.65 -0.47
CA LYS A 68 1.05 18.81 -0.08
C LYS A 68 1.81 19.84 0.74
N ARG A 69 2.77 19.41 1.56
CA ARG A 69 3.70 20.31 2.24
C ARG A 69 4.63 21.02 1.24
N TRP A 70 5.07 20.35 0.18
CA TRP A 70 5.93 20.96 -0.85
C TRP A 70 5.18 22.00 -1.69
N GLU A 71 3.93 21.70 -2.05
CA GLU A 71 3.03 22.57 -2.80
C GLU A 71 2.72 23.87 -2.03
N SER A 72 2.43 23.76 -0.73
CA SER A 72 2.20 24.93 0.14
C SER A 72 3.43 25.81 0.34
N VAL A 73 4.64 25.25 0.27
CA VAL A 73 5.89 26.03 0.29
C VAL A 73 6.12 26.76 -1.03
N HIS A 74 5.86 26.13 -2.19
CA HIS A 74 6.09 26.74 -3.51
C HIS A 74 5.04 27.78 -3.89
N ILE A 75 3.79 27.65 -3.46
CA ILE A 75 2.75 28.67 -3.67
C ILE A 75 3.10 29.96 -2.93
N LYS A 76 3.62 29.86 -1.70
CA LYS A 76 4.01 31.02 -0.88
C LYS A 76 5.22 31.81 -1.41
N VAL A 77 6.00 31.23 -2.34
CA VAL A 77 7.14 31.89 -2.99
C VAL A 77 6.71 32.65 -4.24
N LYS A 78 5.49 32.42 -4.74
CA LYS A 78 4.96 33.03 -5.96
C LYS A 78 4.06 34.24 -5.71
N GLU A 79 3.69 34.51 -4.46
CA GLU A 79 3.08 35.76 -3.99
C GLU A 79 4.14 36.67 -3.34
#